data_AF-A0A3A0DHG8-F1
#
_entry.id   AF-A0A3A0DHG8-F1
#
_cell.length_a   1.000
_cell.length_b   1.000
_cell.length_c   1.000
_cell.angle_alpha   90.00
_cell.angle_beta   90.00
_cell.angle_gamma   90.00
#
_symmetry.space_group_name_H-M   'P 1'
#
loop_
_entity.id
_entity.type
_entity.pdbx_description
1 polymer ?
#
loop_
_entity_poly.entity_id
_entity_poly.type
_entity_poly.pdbx_seq_one_letter_code
_entity_poly.pdbx_strand_id
1 'polypeptide(L)'
;MTSMPKLRLAFISGLCLLSAFTNVACLKSKLYQEPPQPSSASKPQPPAEPGDAPTASAPRAALSNYVVDCNHKLLDLTEPVREIADSLEALNLMYNSREQADCSGMVHRVLQALKARCESVETPSLAAARSAEGIARWYAERRELILIHDALVQSDLIKPGAVLFFGQEQRVYRNLTAKQAFQAIYHVGIVVSVEHDTEGRVVSYKMFQGRSPGKPTAITNYHWRQPSRPTFPAFGNGEQQWIAFARLCSASSY
;
A
#
# COMPACT_ATOMS: atom_id res chain seq x y z
N MET A 1 -20.58 62.25 8.83
CA MET A 1 -20.50 62.17 7.36
C MET A 1 -19.03 62.20 6.98
N THR A 2 -18.42 61.03 6.84
CA THR A 2 -16.98 60.88 6.54
C THR A 2 -16.83 59.90 5.38
N SER A 3 -16.16 60.40 4.34
CA SER A 3 -16.06 59.86 2.99
C SER A 3 -15.12 58.66 2.93
N MET A 4 -15.59 57.53 2.36
CA MET A 4 -14.75 56.38 2.01
C MET A 4 -14.14 56.56 0.60
N PRO A 5 -12.84 56.23 0.40
CA PRO A 5 -12.25 56.25 -0.94
C PRO A 5 -12.57 54.97 -1.73
N LYS A 6 -12.96 55.18 -2.99
CA LYS A 6 -13.21 54.15 -4.01
C LYS A 6 -11.90 53.51 -4.46
N LEU A 7 -11.72 52.21 -4.23
CA LEU A 7 -10.64 51.42 -4.81
C LEU A 7 -11.03 51.00 -6.23
N ARG A 8 -10.26 51.43 -7.23
CA ARG A 8 -10.46 51.08 -8.65
C ARG A 8 -9.82 49.74 -8.96
N LEU A 9 -10.62 48.80 -9.48
CA LEU A 9 -10.17 47.56 -10.11
C LEU A 9 -9.46 47.88 -11.43
N ALA A 10 -8.21 47.45 -11.57
CA ALA A 10 -7.50 47.46 -12.85
C ALA A 10 -7.62 46.07 -13.49
N PHE A 11 -8.32 46.00 -14.62
CA PHE A 11 -8.29 44.87 -15.54
C PHE A 11 -6.94 44.86 -16.27
N ILE A 12 -6.15 43.79 -16.12
CA ILE A 12 -5.03 43.52 -17.00
C ILE A 12 -5.44 42.36 -17.92
N SER A 13 -5.81 42.70 -19.14
CA SER A 13 -5.97 41.78 -20.26
C SER A 13 -4.59 41.43 -20.80
N GLY A 14 -4.11 40.22 -20.51
CA GLY A 14 -2.90 39.65 -21.08
C GLY A 14 -3.22 38.46 -21.97
N LEU A 15 -3.57 38.76 -23.22
CA LEU A 15 -3.71 37.81 -24.31
C LEU A 15 -2.32 37.60 -24.95
N CYS A 16 -1.74 36.40 -24.90
CA CYS A 16 -0.88 35.93 -26.00
C CYS A 16 -0.43 34.46 -25.88
N LEU A 17 -0.64 33.79 -27.02
CA LEU A 17 0.25 32.86 -27.71
C LEU A 17 0.31 31.40 -27.26
N LEU A 18 -0.43 30.63 -28.07
CA LEU A 18 -0.14 29.26 -28.52
C LEU A 18 1.36 28.93 -28.55
N SER A 19 1.71 27.79 -27.98
CA SER A 19 2.77 26.94 -28.53
C SER A 19 2.34 25.48 -28.48
N ALA A 20 2.46 24.85 -29.64
CA ALA A 20 2.08 23.49 -29.92
C ALA A 20 3.00 22.49 -29.20
N PHE A 21 2.43 21.57 -28.45
CA PHE A 21 3.14 20.37 -28.03
C PHE A 21 2.82 19.25 -29.02
N THR A 22 3.79 18.99 -29.87
CA THR A 22 3.89 17.85 -30.77
C THR A 22 3.86 16.53 -30.01
N ASN A 23 3.07 15.60 -30.55
CA ASN A 23 3.03 14.18 -30.23
C ASN A 23 4.42 13.57 -29.98
N VAL A 24 4.66 13.05 -28.78
CA VAL A 24 5.71 12.04 -28.56
C VAL A 24 5.03 10.68 -28.58
N ALA A 25 5.21 10.01 -29.71
CA ALA A 25 4.78 8.65 -29.95
C ALA A 25 5.40 7.68 -28.94
N CYS A 26 4.51 6.94 -28.30
CA CYS A 26 4.71 5.61 -27.76
C CYS A 26 5.29 4.69 -28.86
N LEU A 27 6.51 4.16 -28.67
CA LEU A 27 6.99 2.88 -29.21
C LEU A 27 8.48 2.69 -28.90
N LYS A 28 8.79 1.74 -28.02
CA LYS A 28 9.97 0.85 -28.10
C LYS A 28 9.87 -0.21 -26.99
N SER A 29 8.96 -1.16 -27.17
CA SER A 29 9.07 -2.48 -26.55
C SER A 29 10.22 -3.22 -27.24
N LYS A 30 11.38 -3.27 -26.60
CA LYS A 30 12.42 -4.22 -26.99
C LYS A 30 11.94 -5.62 -26.61
N LEU A 31 11.72 -6.44 -27.62
CA LEU A 31 11.68 -7.89 -27.51
C LEU A 31 12.99 -8.35 -26.84
N TYR A 32 12.90 -8.74 -25.57
CA TYR A 32 13.91 -9.57 -24.92
C TYR A 32 13.49 -11.01 -25.18
N GLN A 33 14.26 -11.72 -26.01
CA GLN A 33 14.20 -13.18 -26.06
C GLN A 33 14.99 -13.71 -24.87
N GLU A 34 14.30 -14.45 -24.01
CA GLU A 34 14.90 -15.17 -22.90
C GLU A 34 15.71 -16.35 -23.44
N PRO A 35 16.97 -16.57 -23.01
CA PRO A 35 17.73 -17.75 -23.42
C PRO A 35 17.08 -19.03 -22.86
N PRO A 36 17.07 -20.15 -23.62
CA PRO A 36 16.47 -21.39 -23.16
C PRO A 36 17.18 -21.91 -21.91
N GLN A 37 16.41 -22.15 -20.85
CA GLN A 37 16.92 -22.81 -19.66
C GLN A 37 17.25 -24.28 -19.94
N PRO A 38 18.38 -24.81 -19.44
CA PRO A 38 18.67 -26.23 -19.50
C PRO A 38 17.68 -27.02 -18.62
N SER A 39 16.98 -27.95 -19.26
CA SER A 39 16.13 -28.97 -18.64
C SER A 39 16.91 -29.76 -17.58
N SER A 40 16.64 -29.49 -16.29
CA SER A 40 17.16 -30.28 -15.17
C SER A 40 16.34 -31.55 -15.03
N ALA A 41 16.95 -32.70 -15.35
CA ALA A 41 16.38 -34.01 -15.09
C ALA A 41 16.30 -34.25 -13.58
N SER A 42 15.08 -34.39 -13.06
CA SER A 42 14.80 -34.71 -11.66
C SER A 42 15.22 -36.14 -11.32
N LYS A 43 16.03 -36.26 -10.27
CA LYS A 43 16.46 -37.53 -9.66
C LYS A 43 15.31 -38.13 -8.83
N PRO A 44 15.13 -39.48 -8.78
CA PRO A 44 14.09 -40.11 -7.96
C PRO A 44 14.25 -39.82 -6.47
N GLN A 45 13.16 -39.40 -5.83
CA GLN A 45 13.08 -39.15 -4.39
C GLN A 45 12.92 -40.47 -3.62
N PRO A 46 13.66 -40.71 -2.52
CA PRO A 46 13.49 -41.89 -1.68
C PRO A 46 12.11 -41.90 -0.98
N PRO A 47 11.58 -43.09 -0.64
CA PRO A 47 10.31 -43.23 0.07
C PRO A 47 10.36 -42.56 1.45
N ALA A 48 9.27 -41.85 1.78
CA ALA A 48 9.10 -41.12 3.04
C ALA A 48 8.98 -42.07 4.23
N GLU A 49 9.70 -41.75 5.32
CA GLU A 49 9.55 -42.42 6.62
C GLU A 49 8.19 -42.10 7.28
N PRO A 50 7.61 -43.05 8.04
CA PRO A 50 6.36 -42.86 8.76
C PRO A 50 6.52 -41.84 9.90
N GLY A 51 5.66 -40.83 9.87
CA GLY A 51 5.80 -39.60 10.65
C GLY A 51 5.46 -39.69 12.13
N ASP A 52 6.22 -38.91 12.90
CA ASP A 52 5.94 -38.55 14.29
C ASP A 52 4.66 -37.72 14.40
N ALA A 53 3.86 -38.03 15.41
CA ALA A 53 2.61 -37.34 15.72
C ALA A 53 2.84 -35.84 16.00
N PRO A 54 1.92 -34.95 15.59
CA PRO A 54 2.09 -33.52 15.75
C PRO A 54 2.01 -33.13 17.23
N THR A 55 3.15 -32.76 17.79
CA THR A 55 3.26 -32.08 19.09
C THR A 55 2.38 -30.83 19.08
N ALA A 56 1.40 -30.76 19.98
CA ALA A 56 0.49 -29.62 20.10
C ALA A 56 1.30 -28.32 20.30
N SER A 57 1.29 -27.45 19.29
CA SER A 57 1.89 -26.11 19.35
C SER A 57 1.29 -25.33 20.52
N ALA A 58 2.13 -24.73 21.33
CA ALA A 58 1.72 -23.79 22.38
C ALA A 58 0.76 -22.71 21.80
N PRO A 59 -0.20 -22.22 22.60
CA PRO A 59 -1.13 -21.18 22.18
C PRO A 59 -0.35 -19.92 21.80
N ARG A 60 -0.38 -19.57 20.51
CA ARG A 60 0.21 -18.35 19.96
C ARG A 60 -0.48 -17.16 20.62
N ALA A 61 0.30 -16.26 21.23
CA ALA A 61 -0.21 -15.07 21.91
C ALA A 61 -1.23 -14.34 21.03
N ALA A 62 -2.36 -13.92 21.63
CA ALA A 62 -3.44 -13.25 20.93
C ALA A 62 -2.87 -12.12 20.05
N LEU A 63 -3.17 -12.17 18.75
CA LEU A 63 -2.71 -11.18 17.79
C LEU A 63 -3.33 -9.83 18.16
N SER A 64 -2.56 -8.95 18.79
CA SER A 64 -3.03 -7.59 19.11
C SER A 64 -3.14 -6.75 17.84
N ASN A 65 -4.23 -5.98 17.71
CA ASN A 65 -4.42 -5.03 16.62
C ASN A 65 -3.41 -3.87 16.71
N TYR A 66 -3.30 -3.09 15.63
CA TYR A 66 -2.56 -1.83 15.72
C TYR A 66 -3.35 -0.82 16.53
N VAL A 67 -2.66 -0.23 17.50
CA VAL A 67 -3.21 0.73 18.44
C VAL A 67 -2.36 1.99 18.36
N VAL A 68 -3.01 3.16 18.38
CA VAL A 68 -2.35 4.46 18.38
C VAL A 68 -2.76 5.26 19.61
N ASP A 69 -1.84 6.05 20.16
CA ASP A 69 -2.19 7.01 21.21
C ASP A 69 -2.86 8.24 20.59
N CYS A 70 -4.11 8.42 20.98
CA CYS A 70 -4.99 9.48 20.55
C CYS A 70 -5.37 10.37 21.73
N ASN A 71 -4.54 11.38 22.02
CA ASN A 71 -4.74 12.29 23.16
C ASN A 71 -4.89 11.54 24.50
N HIS A 72 -3.92 10.67 24.83
CA HIS A 72 -3.88 9.82 26.02
C HIS A 72 -4.94 8.71 26.06
N LYS A 73 -5.51 8.36 24.91
CA LYS A 73 -6.43 7.24 24.74
C LYS A 73 -5.92 6.31 23.66
N LEU A 74 -5.84 5.03 24.00
CA LEU A 74 -5.49 3.99 23.03
C LEU A 74 -6.66 3.79 22.05
N LEU A 75 -6.42 4.05 20.77
CA LEU A 75 -7.36 3.85 19.69
C LEU A 75 -6.95 2.62 18.87
N ASP A 76 -7.77 1.57 18.89
CA ASP A 76 -7.65 0.44 17.97
C ASP A 76 -8.00 0.91 16.55
N LEU A 77 -7.11 0.66 15.59
CA LEU A 77 -7.27 1.12 14.21
C LEU A 77 -8.28 0.31 13.39
N THR A 78 -8.80 -0.81 13.89
CA THR A 78 -9.69 -1.71 13.15
C THR A 78 -10.93 -1.02 12.62
N GLU A 79 -11.76 -0.46 13.51
CA GLU A 79 -13.01 0.22 13.12
C GLU A 79 -12.75 1.57 12.42
N PRO A 80 -11.89 2.48 12.94
CA PRO A 80 -11.69 3.78 12.31
C PRO A 80 -11.18 3.70 10.88
N VAL A 81 -10.24 2.79 10.60
CA VAL A 81 -9.70 2.62 9.23
C VAL A 81 -10.76 2.06 8.30
N ARG A 82 -11.59 1.13 8.78
CA ARG A 82 -12.70 0.58 8.00
C ARG A 82 -13.73 1.66 7.66
N GLU A 83 -14.20 2.42 8.64
CA GLU A 83 -15.19 3.49 8.44
C GLU A 83 -14.71 4.57 7.45
N ILE A 84 -13.44 4.99 7.57
CA ILE A 84 -12.84 5.97 6.67
C ILE A 84 -12.79 5.41 5.24
N ALA A 85 -12.36 4.15 5.08
CA ALA A 85 -12.30 3.49 3.78
C ALA A 85 -13.69 3.34 3.15
N ASP A 86 -14.70 2.92 3.91
CA ASP A 86 -16.09 2.81 3.43
C ASP A 86 -16.64 4.17 2.98
N SER A 87 -16.37 5.22 3.75
CA SER A 87 -16.78 6.59 3.41
C SER A 87 -16.12 7.08 2.11
N LEU A 88 -14.83 6.78 1.91
CA LEU A 88 -14.11 7.16 0.70
C LEU A 88 -14.50 6.30 -0.52
N GLU A 89 -14.75 5.01 -0.34
CA GLU A 89 -15.24 4.12 -1.38
C GLU A 89 -16.63 4.58 -1.88
N ALA A 90 -17.52 5.00 -0.98
CA ALA A 90 -18.86 5.50 -1.32
C ALA A 90 -18.84 6.76 -2.22
N LEU A 91 -17.74 7.52 -2.23
CA LEU A 91 -17.56 8.65 -3.14
C LEU A 91 -17.30 8.21 -4.59
N ASN A 92 -16.99 6.93 -4.82
CA ASN A 92 -16.76 6.33 -6.13
C ASN A 92 -15.78 7.14 -7.00
N LEU A 93 -14.67 7.59 -6.40
CA LEU A 93 -13.70 8.46 -7.05
C LEU A 93 -12.96 7.71 -8.15
N MET A 94 -13.05 8.20 -9.39
CA MET A 94 -12.30 7.63 -10.51
C MET A 94 -10.81 7.90 -10.35
N TYR A 95 -9.97 6.93 -10.76
CA TYR A 95 -8.53 7.07 -10.70
C TYR A 95 -8.04 8.36 -11.40
N ASN A 96 -7.50 9.29 -10.61
CA ASN A 96 -7.01 10.57 -11.07
C ASN A 96 -5.91 11.11 -10.13
N SER A 97 -4.69 11.23 -10.63
CA SER A 97 -3.56 11.68 -9.81
C SER A 97 -3.64 13.15 -9.40
N ARG A 98 -4.26 14.02 -10.22
CA ARG A 98 -4.42 15.45 -9.90
C ARG A 98 -5.41 15.67 -8.76
N GLU A 99 -6.45 14.86 -8.71
CA GLU A 99 -7.49 14.89 -7.67
C GLU A 99 -7.16 13.98 -6.49
N GLN A 100 -5.94 13.44 -6.41
CA GLN A 100 -5.52 12.54 -5.32
C GLN A 100 -6.42 11.31 -5.22
N ALA A 101 -6.88 10.78 -6.35
CA ALA A 101 -7.66 9.55 -6.50
C ALA A 101 -6.82 8.37 -7.03
N ASP A 102 -5.49 8.52 -7.09
CA ASP A 102 -4.55 7.42 -7.35
C ASP A 102 -4.19 6.64 -6.07
N CYS A 103 -3.37 5.60 -6.19
CA CYS A 103 -3.04 4.70 -5.08
C CYS A 103 -2.48 5.43 -3.86
N SER A 104 -1.47 6.28 -4.06
CA SER A 104 -0.86 7.10 -3.00
C SER A 104 -1.78 8.24 -2.52
N GLY A 105 -2.59 8.83 -3.40
CA GLY A 105 -3.58 9.83 -3.03
C GLY A 105 -4.64 9.29 -2.06
N MET A 106 -5.10 8.05 -2.27
CA MET A 106 -6.01 7.39 -1.31
C MET A 106 -5.37 7.17 0.06
N VAL A 107 -4.09 6.80 0.10
CA VAL A 107 -3.37 6.69 1.38
C VAL A 107 -3.36 8.04 2.10
N HIS A 108 -3.07 9.13 1.40
CA HIS A 108 -3.13 10.50 1.96
C HIS A 108 -4.51 10.86 2.49
N ARG A 109 -5.59 10.53 1.77
CA ARG A 109 -6.95 10.81 2.24
C ARG A 109 -7.29 10.06 3.52
N VAL A 110 -6.88 8.79 3.63
CA VAL A 110 -7.08 8.01 4.86
C VAL A 110 -6.28 8.61 6.02
N LEU A 111 -5.00 8.95 5.79
CA LEU A 111 -4.14 9.59 6.79
C LEU A 111 -4.72 10.92 7.28
N GLN A 112 -5.22 11.76 6.38
CA GLN A 112 -5.85 13.05 6.72
C GLN A 112 -7.14 12.87 7.53
N ALA A 113 -8.00 11.94 7.11
CA ALA A 113 -9.23 11.63 7.84
C ALA A 113 -8.93 11.07 9.25
N LEU A 114 -7.90 10.24 9.38
CA LEU A 114 -7.46 9.71 10.65
C LEU A 114 -6.85 10.81 11.54
N LYS A 115 -6.01 11.70 10.98
CA LYS A 115 -5.46 12.85 11.69
C LYS A 115 -6.54 13.81 12.19
N ALA A 116 -7.62 13.99 11.43
CA ALA A 116 -8.77 14.79 11.86
C ALA A 116 -9.50 14.18 13.07
N ARG A 117 -9.48 12.85 13.22
CA ARG A 117 -9.99 12.14 14.41
C ARG A 117 -8.96 12.10 15.53
N CYS A 118 -7.68 12.18 15.18
CA CYS A 118 -6.55 11.92 16.06
C CYS A 118 -5.36 12.84 15.77
N GLU A 119 -5.37 14.02 16.37
CA GLU A 119 -4.43 15.09 16.02
C GLU A 119 -2.96 14.71 16.28
N SER A 120 -2.71 13.88 17.29
CA SER A 120 -1.40 13.34 17.67
C SER A 120 -0.76 12.45 16.60
N VAL A 121 -1.53 11.95 15.63
CA VAL A 121 -0.98 11.15 14.52
C VAL A 121 -0.13 12.03 13.62
N GLU A 122 1.15 11.66 13.51
CA GLU A 122 2.04 12.22 12.50
C GLU A 122 1.76 11.57 11.13
N THR A 123 1.63 12.41 10.11
CA THR A 123 1.35 11.97 8.74
C THR A 123 2.25 12.71 7.76
N PRO A 124 2.76 12.07 6.70
CA PRO A 124 3.45 12.79 5.63
C PRO A 124 2.52 13.85 5.01
N SER A 125 3.05 15.03 4.74
CA SER A 125 2.33 16.01 3.92
C SER A 125 2.40 15.61 2.44
N LEU A 126 1.41 16.06 1.65
CA LEU A 126 1.42 15.85 0.20
C LEU A 126 2.69 16.41 -0.46
N ALA A 127 3.20 17.55 0.03
CA ALA A 127 4.41 18.17 -0.49
C ALA A 127 5.68 17.34 -0.20
N ALA A 128 5.74 16.70 0.97
CA ALA A 128 6.89 15.90 1.38
C ALA A 128 6.92 14.52 0.71
N ALA A 129 5.75 13.88 0.53
CA ALA A 129 5.67 12.48 0.15
C ALA A 129 4.42 12.15 -0.68
N ARG A 130 4.27 12.79 -1.86
CA ARG A 130 3.10 12.58 -2.73
C ARG A 130 2.99 11.17 -3.31
N SER A 131 4.11 10.57 -3.71
CA SER A 131 4.16 9.28 -4.41
C SER A 131 4.21 8.10 -3.43
N ALA A 132 3.89 6.89 -3.91
CA ALA A 132 4.03 5.67 -3.10
C ALA A 132 5.48 5.49 -2.58
N GLU A 133 6.47 5.76 -3.43
CA GLU A 133 7.89 5.81 -3.05
C GLU A 133 8.14 6.86 -1.96
N GLY A 134 7.62 8.08 -2.12
CA GLY A 134 7.80 9.17 -1.15
C GLY A 134 7.22 8.81 0.22
N ILE A 135 6.05 8.18 0.26
CA ILE A 135 5.43 7.69 1.49
C ILE A 135 6.33 6.64 2.14
N ALA A 136 6.87 5.68 1.37
CA ALA A 136 7.78 4.67 1.90
C ALA A 136 9.08 5.29 2.46
N ARG A 137 9.65 6.29 1.78
CA ARG A 137 10.82 7.04 2.27
C ARG A 137 10.53 7.74 3.58
N TRP A 138 9.37 8.39 3.70
CA TRP A 138 8.95 9.05 4.94
C TRP A 138 8.91 8.07 6.12
N TYR A 139 8.34 6.86 5.94
CA TYR A 139 8.38 5.82 6.98
C TYR A 139 9.80 5.30 7.25
N ALA A 140 10.64 5.19 6.23
CA ALA A 140 12.01 4.69 6.40
C ALA A 140 12.90 5.67 7.17
N GLU A 141 12.78 6.97 6.93
CA GLU A 141 13.49 8.03 7.67
C GLU A 141 13.19 7.99 9.18
N ARG A 142 12.02 7.45 9.52
CA ARG A 142 11.52 7.29 10.90
C ARG A 142 11.76 5.90 11.47
N ARG A 143 12.44 5.02 10.73
CA ARG A 143 12.69 3.60 11.09
C ARG A 143 11.41 2.79 11.29
N GLU A 144 10.33 3.18 10.61
CA GLU A 144 9.02 2.53 10.70
C GLU A 144 8.72 1.64 9.48
N LEU A 145 9.50 1.79 8.40
CA LEU A 145 9.39 0.93 7.23
C LEU A 145 10.07 -0.41 7.47
N ILE A 146 9.33 -1.51 7.35
CA ILE A 146 9.82 -2.87 7.41
C ILE A 146 9.85 -3.46 6.00
N LEU A 147 10.99 -4.00 5.59
CA LEU A 147 11.11 -4.71 4.32
C LEU A 147 10.59 -6.14 4.46
N ILE A 148 9.91 -6.60 3.42
CA ILE A 148 9.34 -7.94 3.36
C ILE A 148 10.24 -8.82 2.52
N HIS A 149 10.80 -9.83 3.15
CA HIS A 149 11.67 -10.83 2.52
C HIS A 149 10.91 -12.13 2.27
N ASP A 150 9.97 -12.47 3.16
CA ASP A 150 9.07 -13.61 3.02
C ASP A 150 7.67 -13.23 3.51
N ALA A 151 6.74 -13.09 2.57
CA ALA A 151 5.37 -12.70 2.84
C ALA A 151 4.58 -13.72 3.69
N LEU A 152 4.92 -15.02 3.59
CA LEU A 152 4.24 -16.05 4.38
C LEU A 152 4.70 -16.03 5.83
N VAL A 153 6.01 -15.84 6.04
CA VAL A 153 6.60 -15.75 7.39
C VAL A 153 6.19 -14.45 8.08
N GLN A 154 6.17 -13.33 7.36
CA GLN A 154 5.86 -11.99 7.91
C GLN A 154 4.37 -11.63 7.80
N SER A 155 3.49 -12.62 7.57
CA SER A 155 2.06 -12.40 7.36
C SER A 155 1.32 -11.83 8.56
N ASP A 156 1.89 -11.95 9.77
CA ASP A 156 1.37 -11.33 10.99
C ASP A 156 1.46 -9.79 10.98
N LEU A 157 2.22 -9.19 10.07
CA LEU A 157 2.20 -7.74 9.82
C LEU A 157 0.95 -7.28 9.05
N ILE A 158 0.18 -8.20 8.47
CA ILE A 158 -1.06 -7.86 7.76
C ILE A 158 -2.17 -7.74 8.81
N LYS A 159 -2.47 -6.49 9.21
CA LYS A 159 -3.56 -6.14 10.14
C LYS A 159 -4.28 -4.88 9.66
N PRO A 160 -5.53 -4.62 10.08
CA PRO A 160 -6.18 -3.35 9.81
C PRO A 160 -5.29 -2.16 10.22
N GLY A 161 -5.11 -1.20 9.32
CA GLY A 161 -4.15 -0.10 9.49
C GLY A 161 -2.72 -0.42 9.04
N ALA A 162 -2.47 -1.56 8.40
CA ALA A 162 -1.22 -1.80 7.67
C ALA A 162 -1.20 -1.00 6.36
N VAL A 163 -0.11 -0.29 6.09
CA VAL A 163 0.20 0.29 4.77
C VAL A 163 1.12 -0.68 4.03
N LEU A 164 0.62 -1.29 2.97
CA LEU A 164 1.37 -2.26 2.18
C LEU A 164 1.89 -1.62 0.90
N PHE A 165 3.18 -1.84 0.61
CA PHE A 165 3.82 -1.39 -0.61
C PHE A 165 4.14 -2.57 -1.50
N PHE A 166 3.79 -2.45 -2.78
CA PHE A 166 3.97 -3.50 -3.76
C PHE A 166 4.95 -3.09 -4.85
N GLY A 167 5.72 -4.06 -5.32
CA GLY A 167 6.66 -3.90 -6.41
C GLY A 167 5.99 -3.82 -7.78
N GLN A 168 6.79 -3.84 -8.83
CA GLN A 168 6.32 -3.93 -10.21
C GLN A 168 5.75 -5.32 -10.52
N GLU A 169 4.85 -5.38 -11.49
CA GLU A 169 4.22 -6.62 -11.97
C GLU A 169 5.27 -7.61 -12.50
N GLN A 170 5.04 -8.91 -12.25
CA GLN A 170 5.85 -10.03 -12.77
C GLN A 170 7.34 -9.99 -12.37
N ARG A 171 7.70 -9.19 -11.35
CA ARG A 171 9.06 -9.16 -10.80
C ARG A 171 9.10 -9.85 -9.46
N VAL A 172 10.11 -10.71 -9.28
CA VAL A 172 10.39 -11.35 -8.01
C VAL A 172 11.53 -10.60 -7.33
N TYR A 173 11.23 -10.08 -6.15
CA TYR A 173 12.14 -9.35 -5.31
C TYR A 173 12.62 -10.24 -4.16
N ARG A 174 13.93 -10.29 -3.96
CA ARG A 174 14.58 -11.02 -2.88
C ARG A 174 15.63 -10.12 -2.24
N ASN A 175 15.68 -10.08 -0.91
CA ASN A 175 16.73 -9.39 -0.15
C ASN A 175 16.95 -7.93 -0.57
N LEU A 176 15.85 -7.18 -0.77
CA LEU A 176 15.94 -5.77 -1.11
C LEU A 176 16.59 -4.97 0.03
N THR A 177 17.48 -4.06 -0.35
CA THR A 177 17.84 -2.91 0.50
C THR A 177 16.73 -1.86 0.44
N ALA A 178 16.67 -0.95 1.42
CA ALA A 178 15.69 0.14 1.41
C ALA A 178 15.76 0.97 0.11
N LYS A 179 16.97 1.30 -0.35
CA LYS A 179 17.18 2.03 -1.60
C LYS A 179 16.60 1.29 -2.81
N GLN A 180 16.81 -0.02 -2.91
CA GLN A 180 16.25 -0.82 -4.00
C GLN A 180 14.74 -0.95 -3.88
N ALA A 181 14.20 -1.07 -2.66
CA ALA A 181 12.77 -1.10 -2.42
C ALA A 181 12.10 0.18 -2.91
N PHE A 182 12.64 1.36 -2.60
CA PHE A 182 12.08 2.63 -3.08
C PHE A 182 11.96 2.69 -4.61
N GLN A 183 12.95 2.18 -5.33
CA GLN A 183 12.95 2.13 -6.80
C GLN A 183 11.99 1.06 -7.36
N ALA A 184 11.67 0.05 -6.56
CA ALA A 184 10.80 -1.05 -6.93
C ALA A 184 9.32 -0.77 -6.66
N ILE A 185 9.00 0.07 -5.68
CA ILE A 185 7.62 0.37 -5.27
C ILE A 185 6.86 0.99 -6.45
N TYR A 186 5.78 0.33 -6.82
CA TYR A 186 4.88 0.74 -7.89
C TYR A 186 3.47 1.04 -7.37
N HIS A 187 3.07 0.38 -6.28
CA HIS A 187 1.71 0.48 -5.76
C HIS A 187 1.68 0.50 -4.23
N VAL A 188 0.60 1.06 -3.67
CA VAL A 188 0.39 1.14 -2.22
C VAL A 188 -1.10 1.06 -1.90
N GLY A 189 -1.44 0.48 -0.75
CA GLY A 189 -2.80 0.44 -0.22
C GLY A 189 -2.83 0.21 1.29
N ILE A 190 -4.03 0.30 1.87
CA ILE A 190 -4.24 0.17 3.32
C ILE A 190 -5.12 -1.04 3.59
N VAL A 191 -4.67 -1.93 4.48
CA VAL A 191 -5.46 -3.08 4.92
C VAL A 191 -6.60 -2.58 5.82
N VAL A 192 -7.82 -3.02 5.51
CA VAL A 192 -9.04 -2.65 6.24
C VAL A 192 -9.69 -3.82 6.97
N SER A 193 -9.38 -5.07 6.58
CA SER A 193 -9.84 -6.27 7.28
C SER A 193 -8.95 -7.46 6.93
N VAL A 194 -8.86 -8.44 7.83
CA VAL A 194 -8.00 -9.62 7.67
C VAL A 194 -8.76 -10.86 8.11
N GLU A 195 -8.69 -11.90 7.30
CA GLU A 195 -9.24 -13.22 7.63
C GLU A 195 -8.12 -14.13 8.10
N HIS A 196 -8.39 -14.90 9.16
CA HIS A 196 -7.45 -15.85 9.74
C HIS A 196 -8.04 -17.28 9.68
N ASP A 197 -7.18 -18.29 9.59
CA ASP A 197 -7.59 -19.68 9.78
C ASP A 197 -7.68 -20.06 11.27
N THR A 198 -8.05 -21.30 11.55
CA THR A 198 -8.15 -21.86 12.90
C THR A 198 -6.82 -21.90 13.66
N GLU A 199 -5.69 -21.79 12.96
CA GLU A 199 -4.35 -21.70 13.56
C GLU A 199 -3.92 -20.23 13.79
N GLY A 200 -4.80 -19.26 13.50
CA GLY A 200 -4.51 -17.84 13.62
C GLY A 200 -3.56 -17.31 12.54
N ARG A 201 -3.38 -18.02 11.42
CA ARG A 201 -2.58 -17.53 10.29
C ARG A 201 -3.45 -16.70 9.37
N VAL A 202 -2.91 -15.61 8.83
CA VAL A 202 -3.61 -14.81 7.82
C VAL A 202 -3.86 -15.66 6.58
N VAL A 203 -5.12 -15.76 6.14
CA VAL A 203 -5.51 -16.46 4.90
C VAL A 203 -5.83 -15.50 3.77
N SER A 204 -6.41 -14.35 4.10
CA SER A 204 -6.75 -13.31 3.14
C SER A 204 -6.82 -11.94 3.82
N TYR A 205 -6.82 -10.87 3.03
CA TYR A 205 -7.14 -9.53 3.53
C TYR A 205 -7.90 -8.71 2.50
N LYS A 206 -8.58 -7.67 3.00
CA LYS A 206 -9.17 -6.62 2.17
C LYS A 206 -8.34 -5.35 2.26
N MET A 207 -8.20 -4.66 1.14
CA MET A 207 -7.37 -3.47 1.02
C MET A 207 -8.11 -2.33 0.34
N PHE A 208 -8.12 -1.16 0.98
CA PHE A 208 -8.57 0.08 0.37
C PHE A 208 -7.43 0.72 -0.43
N GLN A 209 -7.72 1.09 -1.68
CA GLN A 209 -6.71 1.60 -2.59
C GLN A 209 -7.31 2.40 -3.75
N GLY A 210 -6.55 3.36 -4.27
CA GLY A 210 -6.74 3.83 -5.64
C GLY A 210 -6.25 2.74 -6.58
N ARG A 211 -7.08 2.30 -7.53
CA ARG A 211 -6.81 1.12 -8.36
C ARG A 211 -5.90 1.47 -9.55
N SER A 212 -6.48 1.51 -10.74
CA SER A 212 -5.79 1.78 -12.00
C SER A 212 -6.62 2.78 -12.82
N PRO A 213 -6.03 3.44 -13.83
CA PRO A 213 -6.79 4.27 -14.77
C PRO A 213 -8.06 3.58 -15.26
N GLY A 214 -9.18 4.32 -15.28
CA GLY A 214 -10.49 3.79 -15.68
C GLY A 214 -11.23 2.97 -14.63
N LYS A 215 -10.71 2.83 -13.40
CA LYS A 215 -11.40 2.17 -12.30
C LYS A 215 -11.59 3.14 -11.13
N PRO A 216 -12.71 3.05 -10.39
CA PRO A 216 -12.88 3.81 -9.16
C PRO A 216 -11.99 3.23 -8.04
N THR A 217 -11.74 4.05 -7.03
CA THR A 217 -11.22 3.61 -5.74
C THR A 217 -12.13 2.55 -5.13
N ALA A 218 -11.57 1.52 -4.50
CA ALA A 218 -12.39 0.45 -3.91
C ALA A 218 -11.65 -0.28 -2.79
N ILE A 219 -12.41 -1.02 -2.01
CA ILE A 219 -11.95 -2.07 -1.12
C ILE A 219 -11.90 -3.38 -1.91
N THR A 220 -10.70 -3.87 -2.18
CA THR A 220 -10.48 -5.13 -2.93
C THR A 220 -10.28 -6.30 -1.97
N ASN A 221 -10.71 -7.50 -2.38
CA ASN A 221 -10.71 -8.73 -1.57
C ASN A 221 -10.04 -9.93 -2.25
N TYR A 222 -9.13 -9.69 -3.20
CA TYR A 222 -8.44 -10.74 -3.95
C TYR A 222 -7.01 -11.00 -3.44
N HIS A 223 -6.71 -10.68 -2.19
CA HIS A 223 -5.37 -10.81 -1.60
C HIS A 223 -5.29 -12.04 -0.69
N TRP A 224 -4.77 -13.14 -1.21
CA TRP A 224 -4.83 -14.45 -0.56
C TRP A 224 -3.44 -14.99 -0.26
N ARG A 225 -3.32 -15.77 0.82
CA ARG A 225 -2.13 -16.56 1.16
C ARG A 225 -1.79 -17.54 0.04
N GLN A 226 -2.82 -18.22 -0.46
CA GLN A 226 -2.77 -19.08 -1.63
C GLN A 226 -3.52 -18.37 -2.77
N PRO A 227 -2.82 -17.70 -3.69
CA PRO A 227 -3.46 -16.95 -4.75
C PRO A 227 -4.18 -17.87 -5.76
N SER A 228 -5.23 -17.36 -6.39
CA SER A 228 -6.03 -18.11 -7.37
C SER A 228 -5.27 -18.44 -8.65
N ARG A 229 -4.14 -17.77 -8.91
CA ARG A 229 -3.27 -18.01 -10.06
C ARG A 229 -1.87 -18.39 -9.56
N PRO A 230 -1.25 -19.46 -10.07
CA PRO A 230 0.08 -19.88 -9.62
C PRO A 230 1.19 -18.84 -9.84
N THR A 231 1.02 -17.92 -10.80
CA THR A 231 1.99 -16.87 -11.10
C THR A 231 1.90 -15.66 -10.17
N PHE A 232 0.83 -15.55 -9.36
CA PHE A 232 0.65 -14.43 -8.45
C PHE A 232 1.42 -14.71 -7.15
N PRO A 233 2.08 -13.71 -6.55
CA PRO A 233 2.72 -13.89 -5.26
C PRO A 233 1.69 -14.00 -4.13
N ALA A 234 2.01 -14.78 -3.10
CA ALA A 234 1.22 -14.82 -1.87
C ALA A 234 1.04 -13.40 -1.31
N PHE A 235 -0.19 -13.08 -0.89
CA PHE A 235 -0.58 -11.76 -0.38
C PHE A 235 -0.33 -10.58 -1.34
N GLY A 236 -0.11 -10.84 -2.63
CA GLY A 236 0.13 -9.82 -3.64
C GLY A 236 -1.08 -8.95 -4.00
N ASN A 237 -0.84 -7.92 -4.78
CA ASN A 237 -1.87 -7.16 -5.49
C ASN A 237 -1.84 -7.56 -6.97
N GLY A 238 -2.56 -8.62 -7.32
CA GLY A 238 -2.43 -9.23 -8.64
C GLY A 238 -1.04 -9.83 -8.83
N GLU A 239 -0.31 -9.38 -9.85
CA GLU A 239 1.06 -9.82 -10.17
C GLU A 239 2.14 -9.03 -9.41
N GLN A 240 1.74 -8.08 -8.56
CA GLN A 240 2.65 -7.25 -7.79
C GLN A 240 2.97 -7.89 -6.44
N GLN A 241 4.25 -8.12 -6.16
CA GLN A 241 4.71 -8.69 -4.89
C GLN A 241 4.66 -7.65 -3.77
N TRP A 242 4.20 -8.05 -2.59
CA TRP A 242 4.32 -7.25 -1.36
C TRP A 242 5.79 -7.19 -0.92
N ILE A 243 6.38 -5.99 -0.87
CA ILE A 243 7.83 -5.81 -0.64
C ILE A 243 8.18 -4.95 0.56
N ALA A 244 7.25 -4.14 1.05
CA ALA A 244 7.45 -3.35 2.27
C ALA A 244 6.12 -3.11 3.00
N PHE A 245 6.23 -2.79 4.28
CA PHE A 245 5.14 -2.54 5.19
C PHE A 245 5.47 -1.33 6.06
N ALA A 246 4.45 -0.57 6.43
CA ALA A 246 4.48 0.34 7.56
C ALA A 246 3.14 0.31 8.30
N ARG A 247 3.13 0.76 9.55
CA ARG A 247 1.88 1.04 10.26
C ARG A 247 1.34 2.39 9.77
N LEU A 248 0.01 2.50 9.61
CA LEU A 248 -0.64 3.74 9.19
C LEU A 248 -0.34 4.92 10.12
N CYS A 249 -0.08 4.62 11.39
CA CYS A 249 0.40 5.58 12.37
C CYS A 249 1.65 5.03 13.06
N SER A 250 2.62 5.92 13.28
CA SER A 250 3.74 5.62 14.16
C SER A 250 3.22 5.33 15.57
N ALA A 251 3.82 4.33 16.23
CA ALA A 251 3.66 4.22 17.68
C ALA A 251 4.46 5.35 18.29
N SER A 252 3.80 6.29 18.97
CA SER A 252 4.52 7.34 19.70
C SER A 252 5.53 6.66 20.62
N SER A 253 6.80 6.99 20.48
CA SER A 253 7.87 6.48 21.32
C SER A 253 7.59 6.97 22.75
N TYR A 254 7.02 6.10 23.59
CA TYR A 254 6.94 6.34 25.03
C TYR A 254 8.33 6.27 25.66
#